data_AF-A0A0W8DRQ9-F1
#
_entry.id   AF-A0A0W8DRQ9-F1
#
_cell.length_a   1.000
_cell.length_b   1.000
_cell.length_c   1.000
_cell.angle_alpha   90.00
_cell.angle_beta   90.00
_cell.angle_gamma   90.00
#
_symmetry.space_group_name_H-M   'P 1'
#
loop_
_entity.id
_entity.type
_entity.pdbx_description
1 polymer ?
#
loop_
_entity_poly.entity_id
_entity_poly.type
_entity_poly.pdbx_seq_one_letter_code
_entity_poly.pdbx_strand_id
1 'polypeptide(L)'
;MEPKRFDIDEEELGCKIRNVKLSEKCRLKDEEKPVKDDESRAAQAKLDFEVEREWKQLQDAGVGKIEISNSSWAKKVCKGLTINHMNMRCADTGRLMWQSDEWGQDIFRVEQKARLPVEILKCPAVSREINFSSAEEITKFRLEQRVFLAEAALKVRLCSRLRMNGLH
;
A
#
# COMPACT_ATOMS: atom_id res chain seq x y z
N MET A 1 17.84 -3.88 -26.60
CA MET A 1 16.65 -4.73 -26.38
C MET A 1 15.52 -3.79 -26.00
N GLU A 2 14.60 -3.53 -26.93
CA GLU A 2 13.45 -2.67 -26.70
C GLU A 2 12.37 -3.42 -25.90
N PRO A 3 11.64 -2.75 -24.99
CA PRO A 3 10.59 -3.39 -24.22
C PRO A 3 9.35 -3.63 -25.10
N LYS A 4 8.86 -4.88 -25.09
CA LYS A 4 7.63 -5.27 -25.77
C LYS A 4 6.43 -4.62 -25.07
N ARG A 5 5.73 -3.77 -25.82
CA ARG A 5 4.38 -3.27 -25.51
C ARG A 5 3.44 -4.49 -25.51
N PHE A 6 2.80 -4.77 -24.38
CA PHE A 6 1.68 -5.69 -24.32
C PHE A 6 0.42 -4.83 -24.27
N ASP A 7 -0.30 -4.80 -25.37
CA ASP A 7 -1.67 -4.28 -25.42
C ASP A 7 -2.54 -5.31 -24.69
N ILE A 8 -3.13 -4.90 -23.57
CA ILE A 8 -4.15 -5.68 -22.86
C ILE A 8 -5.48 -5.06 -23.25
N ASP A 9 -6.27 -5.82 -24.01
CA ASP A 9 -7.63 -5.46 -24.40
C ASP A 9 -8.48 -5.17 -23.15
N GLU A 10 -8.98 -3.95 -23.02
CA GLU A 10 -9.84 -3.46 -21.92
C GLU A 10 -11.29 -3.98 -21.98
N GLU A 11 -11.53 -5.19 -22.50
CA GLU A 11 -12.90 -5.67 -22.74
C GLU A 11 -13.39 -6.81 -21.83
N GLU A 12 -12.69 -7.11 -20.71
CA GLU A 12 -13.15 -8.19 -19.81
C GLU A 12 -13.01 -7.90 -18.31
N LEU A 13 -13.36 -6.69 -17.86
CA LEU A 13 -13.60 -6.39 -16.43
C LEU A 13 -14.98 -5.78 -16.18
N GLY A 14 -16.01 -6.38 -16.78
CA GLY A 14 -17.40 -6.19 -16.37
C GLY A 14 -17.68 -6.89 -15.05
N CYS A 15 -17.47 -6.20 -13.92
CA CYS A 15 -17.85 -6.68 -12.60
C CYS A 15 -19.39 -6.78 -12.49
N LYS A 16 -19.95 -7.95 -12.85
CA LYS A 16 -21.36 -8.28 -12.66
C LYS A 16 -21.61 -8.57 -11.18
N ILE A 17 -22.01 -7.57 -10.43
CA ILE A 17 -22.61 -7.74 -9.10
C ILE A 17 -23.90 -8.55 -9.28
N ARG A 18 -23.90 -9.82 -8.86
CA ARG A 18 -25.13 -10.60 -8.72
C ARG A 18 -25.72 -10.30 -7.35
N ASN A 19 -26.75 -9.47 -7.33
CA ASN A 19 -27.58 -9.23 -6.16
C ASN A 19 -28.20 -10.54 -5.65
N VAL A 20 -28.05 -10.77 -4.35
CA VAL A 20 -28.76 -11.79 -3.59
C VAL A 20 -30.27 -11.53 -3.71
N LYS A 21 -31.02 -12.56 -4.09
CA LYS A 21 -32.47 -12.53 -4.28
C LYS A 21 -33.17 -12.43 -2.92
N LEU A 22 -33.77 -11.28 -2.64
CA LEU A 22 -35.00 -11.18 -1.85
C LEU A 22 -36.14 -10.90 -2.83
N SER A 23 -37.22 -11.65 -2.66
CA SER A 23 -38.36 -11.76 -3.57
C SER A 23 -39.16 -10.46 -3.69
N GLU A 24 -39.53 -10.06 -4.90
CA GLU A 24 -40.90 -10.00 -5.44
C GLU A 24 -40.97 -9.18 -6.73
N LYS A 25 -42.01 -9.43 -7.52
CA LYS A 25 -42.28 -8.99 -8.89
C LYS A 25 -42.09 -7.49 -9.14
N CYS A 26 -41.56 -7.14 -10.33
CA CYS A 26 -42.19 -6.23 -11.30
C CYS A 26 -41.36 -6.16 -12.60
N ARG A 27 -41.98 -6.51 -13.74
CA ARG A 27 -41.50 -6.14 -15.08
C ARG A 27 -41.76 -4.66 -15.28
N LEU A 28 -40.85 -3.94 -15.94
CA LEU A 28 -41.12 -2.94 -17.00
C LEU A 28 -39.78 -2.59 -17.68
N LYS A 29 -39.86 -2.25 -18.97
CA LYS A 29 -38.75 -2.06 -19.93
C LYS A 29 -38.16 -0.64 -19.87
N ASP A 30 -37.03 -0.49 -20.56
CA ASP A 30 -36.63 0.63 -21.44
C ASP A 30 -35.60 1.70 -20.94
N GLU A 31 -34.57 1.84 -21.78
CA GLU A 31 -33.76 3.02 -22.16
C GLU A 31 -32.43 3.36 -21.44
N GLU A 32 -31.37 3.48 -22.26
CA GLU A 32 -30.01 3.94 -21.96
C GLU A 32 -29.97 5.42 -21.52
N LYS A 33 -29.06 5.75 -20.59
CA LYS A 33 -28.38 7.06 -20.55
C LYS A 33 -26.93 6.95 -20.04
N PRO A 34 -25.93 7.56 -20.72
CA PRO A 34 -24.53 7.52 -20.33
C PRO A 34 -24.12 8.83 -19.62
N VAL A 35 -24.04 8.85 -18.30
CA VAL A 35 -23.35 9.92 -17.53
C VAL A 35 -23.05 9.38 -16.14
N LYS A 36 -21.76 9.38 -15.69
CA LYS A 36 -21.33 9.50 -14.26
C LYS A 36 -19.81 9.27 -14.01
N ASP A 37 -18.92 9.99 -14.69
CA ASP A 37 -17.47 9.91 -14.38
C ASP A 37 -16.98 11.05 -13.47
N ASP A 38 -17.57 12.25 -13.55
CA ASP A 38 -17.10 13.41 -12.79
C ASP A 38 -17.50 13.40 -11.31
N GLU A 39 -18.69 12.88 -10.98
CA GLU A 39 -19.17 12.78 -9.59
C GLU A 39 -18.30 11.80 -8.78
N SER A 40 -17.90 10.70 -9.42
CA SER A 40 -17.01 9.68 -8.86
C SER A 40 -15.60 10.24 -8.58
N ARG A 41 -15.06 11.07 -9.49
CA ARG A 41 -13.75 11.71 -9.32
C ARG A 41 -13.77 12.80 -8.25
N ALA A 42 -14.85 13.58 -8.17
CA ALA A 42 -15.04 14.59 -7.12
C ALA A 42 -15.22 13.93 -5.74
N ALA A 43 -15.93 12.81 -5.66
CA ALA A 43 -16.07 12.02 -4.44
C ALA A 43 -14.72 11.45 -3.97
N GLN A 44 -13.91 10.91 -4.89
CA GLN A 44 -12.57 10.41 -4.56
C GLN A 44 -11.65 11.55 -4.07
N ALA A 45 -11.65 12.69 -4.76
CA ALA A 45 -10.85 13.84 -4.33
C ALA A 45 -11.26 14.35 -2.95
N LYS A 46 -12.57 14.40 -2.65
CA LYS A 46 -13.08 14.79 -1.34
C LYS A 46 -12.61 13.84 -0.23
N LEU A 47 -12.66 12.53 -0.50
CA LEU A 47 -12.12 11.52 0.43
C LEU A 47 -10.63 11.69 0.64
N ASP A 48 -9.85 11.89 -0.43
CA ASP A 48 -8.41 12.12 -0.35
C ASP A 48 -8.09 13.35 0.52
N PHE A 49 -8.82 14.46 0.33
CA PHE A 49 -8.67 15.67 1.15
C PHE A 49 -9.03 15.47 2.62
N GLU A 50 -10.11 14.73 2.90
CA GLU A 50 -10.55 14.46 4.27
C GLU A 50 -9.56 13.57 5.00
N VAL A 51 -9.06 12.54 4.32
CA VAL A 51 -7.95 11.70 4.77
C VAL A 51 -6.75 12.60 5.09
N GLU A 52 -6.27 13.42 4.15
CA GLU A 52 -5.12 14.31 4.39
C GLU A 52 -5.31 15.23 5.61
N ARG A 53 -6.52 15.73 5.86
CA ARG A 53 -6.84 16.56 7.03
C ARG A 53 -6.74 15.78 8.34
N GLU A 54 -7.31 14.57 8.41
CA GLU A 54 -7.23 13.70 9.58
C GLU A 54 -5.77 13.30 9.88
N TRP A 55 -4.99 12.96 8.85
CA TRP A 55 -3.57 12.65 9.00
C TRP A 55 -2.76 13.83 9.54
N LYS A 56 -3.08 15.06 9.13
CA LYS A 56 -2.41 16.26 9.64
C LYS A 56 -2.67 16.48 11.13
N GLN A 57 -3.86 16.14 11.64
CA GLN A 57 -4.18 16.24 13.06
C GLN A 57 -3.41 15.22 13.92
N LEU A 58 -3.12 14.03 13.39
CA LEU A 58 -2.30 13.02 14.07
C LEU A 58 -0.84 13.45 14.24
N GLN A 59 -0.30 14.18 13.25
CA GLN A 59 1.07 14.69 13.30
C GLN A 59 1.29 15.66 14.47
N ASP A 60 0.28 16.46 14.81
CA ASP A 60 0.34 17.42 15.92
C ASP A 60 0.37 16.76 17.31
N ALA A 61 -0.11 15.52 17.43
CA ALA A 61 -0.05 14.72 18.67
C ALA A 61 1.31 14.03 18.88
N GLY A 62 2.28 14.19 17.96
CA GLY A 62 3.57 13.52 17.99
C GLY A 62 3.51 12.02 17.65
N VAL A 63 2.33 11.50 17.33
CA VAL A 63 2.14 10.12 16.86
C VAL A 63 2.59 10.07 15.40
N GLY A 64 3.52 9.16 15.09
CA GLY A 64 4.05 8.99 13.73
C GLY A 64 5.27 9.86 13.40
N LYS A 65 5.85 10.59 14.37
CA LYS A 65 7.13 11.26 14.16
C LYS A 65 8.24 10.25 13.91
N ILE A 66 9.00 10.47 12.84
CA ILE A 66 10.14 9.62 12.51
C ILE A 66 11.31 9.95 13.44
N GLU A 67 11.72 8.96 14.24
CA GLU A 67 12.84 9.09 15.17
C GLU A 67 13.97 8.11 14.81
N ILE A 68 15.18 8.65 14.74
CA ILE A 68 16.41 7.87 14.57
C ILE A 68 17.16 7.91 15.89
N SER A 69 17.62 6.76 16.39
CA SER A 69 18.46 6.70 17.58
C SER A 69 19.69 7.60 17.45
N ASN A 70 20.02 8.32 18.53
CA ASN A 70 21.15 9.25 18.54
C ASN A 70 22.53 8.57 18.58
N SER A 71 22.59 7.25 18.71
CA SER A 71 23.86 6.51 18.70
C SER A 71 24.59 6.66 17.36
N SER A 72 25.92 6.69 17.44
CA SER A 72 26.77 6.79 16.24
C SER A 72 26.57 5.60 15.30
N TRP A 73 26.43 4.39 15.85
CA TRP A 73 26.14 3.18 15.08
C TRP A 73 24.80 3.25 14.35
N ALA A 74 23.72 3.68 15.01
CA ALA A 74 22.42 3.78 14.36
C ALA A 74 22.41 4.77 13.20
N LYS A 75 23.16 5.88 13.32
CA LYS A 75 23.33 6.85 12.23
C LYS A 75 24.07 6.25 11.03
N LYS A 76 25.09 5.41 11.26
CA LYS A 76 25.80 4.69 10.19
C LYS A 76 24.90 3.68 9.50
N VAL A 77 24.21 2.85 10.27
CA VAL A 77 23.23 1.89 9.74
C VAL A 77 22.17 2.61 8.92
N CYS A 78 21.57 3.67 9.45
CA CYS A 78 20.54 4.43 8.76
C CYS A 78 21.02 5.08 7.46
N LYS A 79 22.32 5.44 7.37
CA LYS A 79 22.95 5.94 6.14
C LYS A 79 23.27 4.83 5.13
N GLY A 80 23.67 3.66 5.61
CA GLY A 80 24.10 2.53 4.79
C GLY A 80 23.01 1.52 4.45
N LEU A 81 21.85 1.59 5.09
CA LEU A 81 20.69 0.74 4.83
C LEU A 81 19.87 1.33 3.68
N THR A 82 19.59 0.55 2.64
CA THR A 82 18.80 0.99 1.48
C THR A 82 17.76 -0.05 1.14
N ILE A 83 16.52 0.37 0.87
CA ILE A 83 15.51 -0.53 0.30
C ILE A 83 15.70 -0.53 -1.21
N ASN A 84 15.84 -1.71 -1.81
CA ASN A 84 16.04 -1.85 -3.25
C ASN A 84 14.69 -1.99 -3.96
N HIS A 85 13.79 -2.81 -3.41
CA HIS A 85 12.41 -2.92 -3.88
C HIS A 85 11.53 -3.51 -2.79
N MET A 86 10.23 -3.29 -2.93
CA MET A 86 9.22 -3.85 -2.06
C MET A 86 7.98 -4.24 -2.86
N ASN A 87 7.36 -5.35 -2.52
CA ASN A 87 6.06 -5.73 -3.08
C ASN A 87 5.12 -6.30 -2.03
N MET A 88 3.83 -6.25 -2.35
CA MET A 88 2.75 -6.85 -1.58
C MET A 88 1.87 -7.73 -2.48
N ARG A 89 1.55 -8.92 -1.98
CA ARG A 89 0.72 -9.93 -2.65
C ARG A 89 -0.40 -10.39 -1.73
N CYS A 90 -1.54 -10.75 -2.30
CA CYS A 90 -2.54 -11.53 -1.55
C CYS A 90 -1.89 -12.87 -1.13
N ALA A 91 -1.93 -13.21 0.15
CA ALA A 91 -1.25 -14.41 0.64
C ALA A 91 -1.86 -15.71 0.11
N ASP A 92 -3.18 -15.73 -0.10
CA ASP A 92 -3.90 -16.95 -0.51
C ASP A 92 -3.77 -17.21 -2.02
N THR A 93 -3.74 -16.15 -2.83
CA THR A 93 -3.72 -16.27 -4.31
C THR A 93 -2.36 -15.99 -4.93
N GLY A 94 -1.44 -15.36 -4.20
CA GLY A 94 -0.16 -14.90 -4.73
C GLY A 94 -0.24 -13.71 -5.69
N ARG A 95 -1.44 -13.18 -5.98
CA ARG A 95 -1.65 -12.05 -6.89
C ARG A 95 -0.91 -10.81 -6.40
N LEU A 96 -0.16 -10.15 -7.28
CA LEU A 96 0.50 -8.88 -7.01
C LEU A 96 -0.55 -7.79 -6.79
N MET A 97 -0.48 -7.11 -5.66
CA MET A 97 -1.38 -6.02 -5.28
C MET A 97 -0.67 -4.68 -5.33
N TRP A 98 0.62 -4.63 -5.02
CA TRP A 98 1.40 -3.40 -5.02
C TRP A 98 2.89 -3.69 -5.15
N GLN A 99 3.64 -2.78 -5.78
CA GLN A 99 5.10 -2.82 -5.86
C GLN A 99 5.67 -1.40 -5.97
N SER A 100 6.86 -1.20 -5.41
CA SER A 100 7.72 -0.04 -5.69
C SER A 100 9.19 -0.44 -5.67
N ASP A 101 9.93 0.07 -6.65
CA ASP A 101 11.37 -0.11 -6.80
C ASP A 101 12.14 1.21 -6.55
N GLU A 102 11.41 2.30 -6.33
CA GLU A 102 11.98 3.64 -6.12
C GLU A 102 11.92 4.00 -4.63
N TRP A 103 13.05 3.89 -3.96
CA TRP A 103 13.21 4.22 -2.55
C TRP A 103 14.38 5.18 -2.37
N GLY A 104 14.08 6.41 -1.91
CA GLY A 104 15.10 7.42 -1.61
C GLY A 104 15.90 7.10 -0.34
N GLN A 105 17.05 7.77 -0.17
CA GLN A 105 17.84 7.67 1.08
C GLN A 105 17.16 8.34 2.29
N ASP A 106 16.13 9.14 2.02
CA ASP A 106 15.31 9.85 3.00
C ASP A 106 14.14 9.00 3.52
N ILE A 107 14.00 7.74 3.10
CA ILE A 107 12.95 6.82 3.56
C ILE A 107 12.85 6.70 5.09
N PHE A 108 13.96 6.86 5.81
CA PHE A 108 14.00 6.84 7.28
C PHE A 108 13.87 8.22 7.91
N ARG A 109 13.47 9.23 7.15
CA ARG A 109 13.42 10.64 7.56
C ARG A 109 12.14 11.33 7.14
N VAL A 110 11.49 10.88 6.07
CA VAL A 110 10.27 11.47 5.55
C VAL A 110 9.17 10.43 5.41
N GLU A 111 7.94 10.87 5.61
CA GLU A 111 6.76 10.04 5.45
C GLU A 111 6.59 9.61 3.99
N GLN A 112 6.26 8.33 3.78
CA GLN A 112 6.09 7.74 2.46
C GLN A 112 4.61 7.51 2.17
N LYS A 113 4.11 8.03 1.04
CA LYS A 113 2.74 7.78 0.57
C LYS A 113 2.74 6.58 -0.38
N ALA A 114 1.87 5.60 -0.13
CA ALA A 114 1.64 4.47 -1.02
C ALA A 114 0.16 4.41 -1.42
N ARG A 115 -0.11 4.30 -2.74
CA ARG A 115 -1.47 4.09 -3.26
C ARG A 115 -1.65 2.60 -3.55
N LEU A 116 -2.60 1.98 -2.86
CA LEU A 116 -2.87 0.55 -2.95
C LEU A 116 -4.26 0.30 -3.55
N PRO A 117 -4.46 -0.80 -4.27
CA PRO A 117 -5.80 -1.21 -4.73
C PRO A 117 -6.69 -1.59 -3.54
N VAL A 118 -7.95 -1.16 -3.56
CA VAL A 118 -8.94 -1.40 -2.50
C VAL A 118 -9.15 -2.91 -2.27
N GLU A 119 -8.97 -3.73 -3.29
CA GLU A 119 -9.07 -5.19 -3.23
C GLU A 119 -8.08 -5.81 -2.24
N ILE A 120 -7.01 -5.12 -1.86
CA ILE A 120 -6.07 -5.63 -0.85
C ILE A 120 -6.77 -5.83 0.51
N LEU A 121 -7.79 -5.03 0.83
CA LEU A 121 -8.58 -5.14 2.05
C LEU A 121 -9.44 -6.40 2.10
N LYS A 122 -9.69 -7.04 0.94
CA LYS A 122 -10.42 -8.31 0.85
C LYS A 122 -9.51 -9.52 1.09
N CYS A 123 -8.19 -9.33 1.14
CA CYS A 123 -7.22 -10.41 1.34
C CYS A 123 -7.21 -10.83 2.82
N PRO A 124 -7.42 -12.12 3.16
CA PRO A 124 -7.36 -12.58 4.56
C PRO A 124 -5.99 -12.36 5.21
N ALA A 125 -4.93 -12.38 4.39
CA ALA A 125 -3.60 -11.96 4.75
C ALA A 125 -2.87 -11.36 3.55
N VAL A 126 -1.91 -10.49 3.82
CA VAL A 126 -1.02 -9.91 2.81
C VAL A 126 0.39 -10.41 3.07
N SER A 127 1.03 -10.90 2.01
CA SER A 127 2.47 -11.18 2.01
C SER A 127 3.20 -9.94 1.52
N ARG A 128 4.21 -9.49 2.27
CA ARG A 128 5.08 -8.38 1.89
C ARG A 128 6.51 -8.89 1.74
N GLU A 129 7.16 -8.58 0.63
CA GLU A 129 8.58 -8.82 0.46
C GLU A 129 9.32 -7.49 0.42
N ILE A 130 10.37 -7.36 1.23
CA ILE A 130 11.27 -6.20 1.25
C ILE A 130 12.65 -6.71 0.89
N ASN A 131 13.21 -6.19 -0.20
CA ASN A 131 14.59 -6.39 -0.56
C ASN A 131 15.39 -5.14 -0.17
N PHE A 132 16.50 -5.33 0.53
CA PHE A 132 17.31 -4.23 1.03
C PHE A 132 18.80 -4.61 1.00
N SER A 133 19.65 -3.60 1.09
CA SER A 133 21.11 -3.73 1.23
C SER A 133 21.55 -2.99 2.49
N SER A 134 22.65 -3.41 3.10
CA SER A 134 23.26 -2.66 4.21
C SER A 134 24.78 -2.65 4.09
N ALA A 135 25.39 -1.48 4.26
CA ALA A 135 26.84 -1.33 4.36
C ALA A 135 27.39 -1.74 5.74
N GLU A 136 26.55 -1.77 6.76
CA GLU A 136 26.94 -2.12 8.12
C GLU A 136 26.37 -3.50 8.48
N GLU A 137 27.11 -4.30 9.24
CA GLU A 137 26.59 -5.57 9.73
C GLU A 137 25.52 -5.36 10.81
N ILE A 138 24.41 -6.09 10.71
CA ILE A 138 23.30 -6.05 11.67
C ILE A 138 22.98 -7.47 12.15
N THR A 139 23.48 -7.83 13.33
CA THR A 139 23.44 -9.22 13.84
C THR A 139 22.06 -9.72 14.29
N LYS A 140 21.06 -8.84 14.42
CA LYS A 140 19.67 -9.17 14.82
C LYS A 140 18.65 -8.26 14.14
N PHE A 141 18.72 -8.16 12.82
CA PHE A 141 17.80 -7.31 12.06
C PHE A 141 16.35 -7.74 12.29
N ARG A 142 15.52 -6.79 12.74
CA ARG A 142 14.10 -7.00 13.01
C ARG A 142 13.29 -5.78 12.58
N LEU A 143 12.06 -6.01 12.19
CA LEU A 143 11.09 -4.97 11.86
C LEU A 143 9.87 -5.13 12.76
N GLU A 144 9.56 -4.10 13.54
CA GLU A 144 8.29 -3.97 14.26
C GLU A 144 7.41 -3.00 13.48
N GLN A 145 6.16 -3.36 13.24
CA GLN A 145 5.22 -2.51 12.51
C GLN A 145 3.92 -2.37 13.28
N ARG A 146 3.43 -1.13 13.32
CA ARG A 146 2.11 -0.78 13.85
C ARG A 146 1.30 -0.15 12.73
N VAL A 147 0.04 -0.52 12.63
CA VAL A 147 -0.90 0.03 11.66
C VAL A 147 -1.94 0.82 12.43
N PHE A 148 -2.17 2.06 12.02
CA PHE A 148 -3.14 2.95 12.64
C PHE A 148 -4.21 3.28 11.61
N LEU A 149 -5.46 3.36 12.07
CA LEU A 149 -6.56 3.96 11.33
C LEU A 149 -7.12 5.08 12.21
N ALA A 150 -6.99 6.32 11.73
CA ALA A 150 -7.08 7.51 12.57
C ALA A 150 -6.17 7.34 13.82
N GLU A 151 -6.75 7.28 15.02
CA GLU A 151 -5.99 7.15 16.28
C GLU A 151 -5.94 5.72 16.83
N ALA A 152 -6.64 4.78 16.19
CA ALA A 152 -6.76 3.42 16.69
C ALA A 152 -5.71 2.49 16.06
N ALA A 153 -4.93 1.82 16.92
CA ALA A 153 -4.04 0.76 16.47
C ALA A 153 -4.85 -0.47 15.99
N LEU A 154 -4.62 -0.88 14.75
CA LEU A 154 -5.23 -2.05 14.15
C LEU A 154 -4.31 -3.26 14.23
N LYS A 155 -4.89 -4.41 14.57
CA LYS A 155 -4.23 -5.70 14.44
C LYS A 155 -4.43 -6.23 13.03
N VAL A 156 -3.40 -6.14 12.20
CA VAL A 156 -3.39 -6.71 10.85
C VAL A 156 -2.50 -7.94 10.79
N ARG A 157 -2.83 -8.87 9.88
CA ARG A 157 -1.97 -10.03 9.58
C ARG A 157 -1.13 -9.70 8.34
N LEU A 158 0.09 -9.22 8.57
CA LEU A 158 1.07 -8.94 7.53
C LEU A 158 2.26 -9.91 7.63
N CYS A 159 2.40 -10.80 6.65
CA CYS A 159 3.52 -11.73 6.58
C CYS A 159 4.68 -11.07 5.83
N SER A 160 5.67 -10.55 6.56
CA SER A 160 6.84 -9.89 5.96
C SER A 160 8.00 -10.86 5.76
N ARG A 161 8.53 -10.91 4.55
CA ARG A 161 9.79 -11.56 4.20
C ARG A 161 10.83 -10.48 3.94
N LEU A 162 11.92 -10.52 4.70
CA LEU A 162 13.04 -9.60 4.61
C LEU A 162 14.17 -10.32 3.84
N ARG A 163 14.64 -9.73 2.74
CA ARG A 163 15.77 -10.25 1.96
C ARG A 163 16.89 -9.21 1.93
N MET A 164 18.05 -9.57 2.47
CA MET A 164 19.25 -8.75 2.40
C MET A 164 20.09 -9.21 1.21
N ASN A 165 20.40 -8.29 0.30
CA ASN A 165 21.47 -8.51 -0.67
C ASN A 165 22.80 -8.31 0.08
N GLY A 166 23.81 -9.15 -0.21
CA GLY A 166 25.02 -9.33 0.61
C GLY A 166 25.73 -8.03 1.05
N LEU A 167 26.55 -8.15 2.10
CA LEU A 167 27.39 -7.07 2.62
C LEU A 167 28.33 -6.55 1.53
N HIS A 168 28.32 -5.24 1.29
CA HIS A 168 29.33 -4.54 0.49
C HIS A 168 30.37 -3.91 1.40
#